data_AF-A0A8T5N2X0-F1
#
_entry.id   AF-A0A8T5N2X0-F1
#
_cell.length_a   1.000
_cell.length_b   1.000
_cell.length_c   1.000
_cell.angle_alpha   90.00
_cell.angle_beta   90.00
_cell.angle_gamma   90.00
#
_symmetry.space_group_name_H-M   'P 1'
#
loop_
_entity.id
_entity.type
_entity.pdbx_description
1 polymer ?
#
loop_
_entity_poly.entity_id
_entity_poly.type
_entity_poly.pdbx_seq_one_letter_code
_entity_poly.pdbx_strand_id
1 'polypeptide(L)'
;MKRIKFKTNMQRRFLKKVIKNLNCFSLRGLLQHRFDIPYSTLKNYYAEKRTLPETFFEDLCYISKINPTSLNISYLNNNWGQIKGGKKSKRK
;
A
#
# COMPACT_ATOMS: atom_id res chain seq x y z
N MET A 1 0.82 -3.62 13.58
CA MET A 1 0.08 -2.95 12.49
C MET A 1 -0.18 -3.98 11.39
N LYS A 2 -1.46 -4.29 11.10
CA LYS A 2 -1.79 -5.27 10.07
C LYS A 2 -1.41 -4.71 8.69
N ARG A 3 -1.06 -5.61 7.78
CA ARG A 3 -0.71 -5.26 6.40
C ARG A 3 -1.76 -5.83 5.49
N ILE A 4 -2.04 -5.15 4.40
CA ILE A 4 -2.98 -5.61 3.38
C ILE A 4 -2.20 -6.17 2.21
N LYS A 5 -2.54 -7.41 1.86
CA LYS A 5 -2.03 -8.11 0.69
C LYS A 5 -3.09 -8.11 -0.39
N PHE A 6 -2.72 -7.56 -1.52
CA PHE A 6 -3.49 -7.66 -2.75
C PHE A 6 -3.08 -8.91 -3.53
N LYS A 7 -3.97 -9.40 -4.39
CA LYS A 7 -3.57 -10.31 -5.47
C LYS A 7 -2.59 -9.60 -6.42
N THR A 8 -1.78 -10.38 -7.13
CA THR A 8 -0.80 -9.87 -8.09
C THR A 8 -1.46 -8.91 -9.09
N ASN A 9 -0.83 -7.77 -9.36
CA ASN A 9 -1.31 -6.66 -10.19
C ASN A 9 -2.54 -5.89 -9.67
N MET A 10 -3.16 -6.30 -8.56
CA MET A 10 -4.35 -5.62 -8.02
C MET A 10 -4.01 -4.38 -7.20
N GLN A 11 -2.86 -4.35 -6.54
CA GLN A 11 -2.44 -3.17 -5.76
C GLN A 11 -2.17 -1.98 -6.68
N ARG A 12 -1.51 -2.23 -7.82
CA ARG A 12 -1.29 -1.20 -8.85
C ARG A 12 -2.61 -0.73 -9.45
N ARG A 13 -3.55 -1.64 -9.74
CA ARG A 13 -4.89 -1.27 -10.26
C ARG A 13 -5.67 -0.46 -9.24
N PHE A 14 -5.61 -0.83 -7.96
CA PHE A 14 -6.21 -0.07 -6.87
C PHE A 14 -5.66 1.37 -6.83
N LEU A 15 -4.34 1.55 -6.79
CA LEU A 15 -3.74 2.88 -6.77
C LEU A 15 -4.07 3.70 -8.03
N LYS A 16 -4.15 3.08 -9.21
CA LYS A 16 -4.64 3.77 -10.42
C LYS A 16 -6.11 4.22 -10.29
N LYS A 17 -6.95 3.37 -9.69
CA LYS A 17 -8.36 3.71 -9.43
C LYS A 17 -8.48 4.86 -8.43
N VAL A 18 -7.67 4.86 -7.38
CA VAL A 18 -7.57 5.95 -6.40
C VAL A 18 -7.17 7.26 -7.10
N ILE A 19 -6.10 7.25 -7.91
CA ILE A 19 -5.66 8.43 -8.68
C ILE A 19 -6.78 8.96 -9.58
N LYS A 20 -7.50 8.07 -10.28
CA LYS A 20 -8.61 8.45 -11.15
C LYS A 20 -9.77 9.06 -10.37
N ASN A 21 -10.16 8.47 -9.24
CA ASN A 21 -11.25 8.96 -8.40
C ASN A 21 -10.93 10.31 -7.74
N LEU A 22 -9.65 10.53 -7.40
CA LEU A 22 -9.17 11.79 -6.82
C LEU A 22 -8.85 12.85 -7.88
N ASN A 23 -9.16 12.58 -9.15
CA ASN A 23 -8.85 13.45 -10.28
C ASN A 23 -7.38 13.91 -10.32
N CYS A 24 -6.47 13.04 -9.88
CA CYS A 24 -5.04 13.30 -9.84
C CYS A 24 -4.41 12.92 -11.19
N PHE A 25 -3.48 13.72 -11.71
CA PHE A 25 -2.76 13.39 -12.95
C PHE A 25 -1.72 12.27 -12.77
N SER A 26 -1.21 12.07 -11.56
CA SER A 26 -0.14 11.11 -11.30
C SER A 26 -0.12 10.63 -9.85
N LEU A 27 0.70 9.61 -9.57
CA LEU A 27 0.97 9.12 -8.20
C LEU A 27 1.52 10.23 -7.30
N ARG A 28 2.22 11.24 -7.86
CA ARG A 28 2.70 12.40 -7.09
C ARG A 28 1.55 13.30 -6.63
N GLY A 29 0.44 13.34 -7.37
CA GLY A 29 -0.76 14.07 -6.98
C GLY A 29 -1.32 13.60 -5.63
N LEU A 30 -1.12 12.31 -5.29
CA LEU A 30 -1.52 11.79 -3.98
C LEU A 30 -0.85 12.51 -2.80
N LEU A 31 0.36 13.04 -2.99
CA LEU A 31 1.08 13.78 -1.94
C LEU A 31 0.35 15.07 -1.53
N GLN A 32 -0.51 15.63 -2.39
CA GLN A 32 -1.30 16.82 -2.08
C GLN A 32 -2.35 16.56 -1.00
N HIS A 33 -2.76 15.30 -0.81
CA HIS A 33 -3.72 14.90 0.23
C HIS A 33 -3.10 14.73 1.62
N ARG A 34 -1.89 15.27 1.85
CA ARG A 34 -1.17 15.27 3.14
C ARG A 34 -0.94 13.89 3.75
N PHE A 35 -0.72 12.86 2.92
CA PHE A 35 -0.24 11.59 3.43
C PHE A 35 1.18 11.74 3.99
N ASP A 36 1.41 11.21 5.20
CA ASP A 36 2.73 11.16 5.85
C ASP A 36 3.61 10.04 5.26
N ILE A 37 3.68 9.98 3.93
CA ILE A 37 4.42 8.94 3.21
C ILE A 37 5.20 9.58 2.06
N PRO A 38 6.53 9.34 1.98
CA PRO A 38 7.34 9.90 0.91
C PRO A 38 7.02 9.23 -0.43
N TYR A 39 7.27 9.97 -1.52
CA TYR A 39 7.05 9.49 -2.89
C TYR A 39 7.75 8.15 -3.20
N SER A 40 8.95 7.93 -2.63
CA SER A 40 9.70 6.68 -2.78
C SER A 40 8.92 5.47 -2.26
N THR A 41 8.26 5.62 -1.12
CA THR A 41 7.43 4.58 -0.50
C THR A 41 6.15 4.35 -1.31
N LEU A 42 5.50 5.43 -1.79
CA LEU A 42 4.38 5.34 -2.74
C LEU A 42 4.76 4.59 -4.01
N LYS A 43 5.94 4.87 -4.59
CA LYS A 43 6.45 4.17 -5.77
C LYS A 43 6.68 2.68 -5.51
N ASN A 44 7.15 2.32 -4.31
CA ASN A 44 7.29 0.92 -3.90
C ASN A 44 5.94 0.20 -3.80
N TYR A 45 4.91 0.87 -3.28
CA TYR A 45 3.55 0.33 -3.28
C TYR A 45 2.99 0.21 -4.69
N TYR A 46 3.22 1.19 -5.56
CA TYR A 46 2.77 1.15 -6.95
C TYR A 46 3.45 0.04 -7.76
N ALA A 47 4.72 -0.25 -7.48
CA ALA A 47 5.47 -1.35 -8.06
C ALA A 47 5.20 -2.70 -7.37
N GLU A 48 4.27 -2.76 -6.41
CA GLU A 48 3.92 -3.97 -5.64
C GLU A 48 5.11 -4.62 -4.91
N LYS A 49 6.18 -3.84 -4.68
CA LYS A 49 7.38 -4.30 -3.97
C LYS A 49 7.15 -4.41 -2.46
N ARG A 50 6.15 -3.70 -1.94
CA ARG A 50 5.77 -3.68 -0.52
C ARG A 50 4.26 -3.76 -0.38
N THR A 51 3.80 -4.42 0.69
CA THR A 51 2.40 -4.45 1.09
C THR A 51 2.00 -3.13 1.76
N LEU A 52 0.73 -2.75 1.57
CA LEU A 52 0.20 -1.52 2.15
C LEU A 52 -0.08 -1.72 3.66
N PRO A 53 0.22 -0.73 4.51
CA PRO A 53 -0.34 -0.69 5.87
C PRO A 53 -1.87 -0.61 5.80
N GLU A 54 -2.56 -1.25 6.74
CA GLU A 54 -4.03 -1.23 6.84
C GLU A 54 -4.59 0.18 6.92
N THR A 55 -4.07 1.01 7.85
CA THR A 55 -4.53 2.40 8.02
C THR A 55 -4.41 3.21 6.74
N PHE A 56 -3.27 3.12 6.06
CA PHE A 56 -3.05 3.86 4.82
C PHE A 56 -3.98 3.39 3.70
N PHE A 57 -4.32 2.10 3.65
CA PHE A 57 -5.31 1.61 2.70
C PHE A 57 -6.71 2.13 3.00
N GLU A 58 -7.11 2.13 4.27
CA GLU A 58 -8.40 2.68 4.72
C GLU A 58 -8.51 4.17 4.39
N ASP A 59 -7.45 4.94 4.64
CA ASP A 59 -7.38 6.37 4.28
C ASP A 59 -7.57 6.57 2.76
N LEU A 60 -6.88 5.77 1.95
CA LEU A 60 -7.04 5.83 0.48
C LEU A 60 -8.46 5.47 0.07
N CYS A 61 -9.04 4.42 0.65
CA CYS A 61 -10.42 4.01 0.39
C CYS A 61 -11.42 5.11 0.76
N TYR A 62 -11.24 5.75 1.92
CA TYR A 62 -12.08 6.83 2.40
C TYR A 62 -12.03 8.04 1.47
N ILE A 63 -10.83 8.55 1.18
CA ILE A 63 -10.64 9.75 0.37
C ILE A 63 -11.09 9.51 -1.08
N SER A 64 -10.81 8.33 -1.65
CA SER A 64 -11.19 7.98 -3.02
C SER A 64 -12.61 7.42 -3.17
N LYS A 65 -13.39 7.34 -2.09
CA LYS A 65 -14.74 6.77 -2.04
C LYS A 65 -14.80 5.35 -2.65
N ILE A 66 -13.79 4.53 -2.39
CA ILE A 66 -13.74 3.12 -2.84
C ILE A 66 -14.19 2.22 -1.69
N ASN A 67 -15.21 1.41 -1.95
CA ASN A 67 -15.67 0.42 -0.97
C ASN A 67 -14.64 -0.73 -0.83
N PRO A 68 -14.01 -0.92 0.34
CA PRO A 68 -13.00 -1.95 0.54
C PRO A 68 -13.55 -3.38 0.43
N THR A 69 -14.85 -3.60 0.68
CA THR A 69 -15.45 -4.95 0.56
C THR A 69 -15.51 -5.43 -0.88
N SER A 70 -15.48 -4.51 -1.86
CA SER A 70 -15.42 -4.86 -3.28
C SER A 70 -14.03 -5.31 -3.73
N LEU A 71 -13.01 -5.15 -2.87
CA LEU A 71 -11.62 -5.49 -3.18
C LEU A 71 -11.29 -6.87 -2.61
N ASN A 72 -10.77 -7.75 -3.47
CA ASN A 72 -10.34 -9.09 -3.06
C ASN A 72 -8.95 -9.02 -2.39
N ILE A 73 -8.95 -8.55 -1.13
CA ILE A 73 -7.75 -8.34 -0.30
C ILE A 73 -7.66 -9.37 0.82
N SER A 74 -6.44 -9.60 1.30
CA SER A 74 -6.16 -10.47 2.45
C SER A 74 -5.38 -9.70 3.50
N TYR A 75 -5.76 -9.85 4.77
CA TYR A 75 -5.05 -9.25 5.89
C TYR A 75 -3.88 -10.14 6.31
N LEU A 76 -2.71 -9.54 6.44
CA LEU A 76 -1.50 -10.17 6.96
C LEU A 76 -1.25 -9.72 8.39
N ASN A 77 -0.91 -10.67 9.24
CA ASN A 77 -0.60 -10.43 10.65
C ASN A 77 0.65 -9.55 10.84
N ASN A 78 0.71 -8.87 12.00
CA ASN A 78 1.70 -7.86 12.38
C ASN A 78 3.17 -8.26 12.15
N ASN A 79 3.50 -9.55 12.21
CA ASN A 79 4.88 -10.04 12.13
C ASN A 79 5.31 -10.41 10.69
N TRP A 80 4.49 -10.10 9.68
CA TRP A 80 4.80 -10.44 8.29
C TRP A 80 6.04 -9.70 7.79
N GLY A 81 7.11 -10.44 7.53
CA GLY A 81 8.41 -9.92 7.10
C GLY A 81 9.34 -9.49 8.24
N GLN A 82 8.90 -9.59 9.50
CA GLN A 82 9.75 -9.35 10.67
C GLN A 82 10.36 -10.69 11.12
N ILE A 83 11.64 -10.89 10.83
CA ILE A 83 12.42 -12.01 11.38
C ILE A 83 12.84 -11.59 12.78
N LYS A 84 12.38 -12.30 13.83
CA LYS A 84 12.90 -12.14 15.20
C LYS A 84 14.42 -12.32 15.16
N GLY A 85 15.18 -11.26 15.48
CA GLY A 85 16.61 -11.37 15.76
C GLY A 85 17.60 -11.03 14.63
N GLY A 86 17.18 -10.44 13.51
CA GLY A 86 18.06 -9.61 12.64
C GLY A 86 19.44 -10.17 12.22
N LYS A 87 19.70 -11.48 12.32
CA LYS A 87 20.92 -12.13 11.84
C LYS A 87 20.56 -13.05 10.69
N LYS A 88 20.44 -12.48 9.49
CA LYS A 88 20.61 -13.28 8.27
C LYS A 88 22.11 -13.54 8.18
N SER A 89 22.55 -14.67 8.76
CA SER A 89 23.89 -15.29 8.71
C SER A 89 25.00 -14.46 8.03
N LYS A 90 26.07 -14.12 8.77
CA LYS A 90 27.35 -13.75 8.14
C LYS A 90 27.82 -14.99 7.37
N ARG A 91 27.72 -14.98 6.04
CA ARG A 91 28.42 -15.95 5.20
C ARG A 91 29.92 -15.73 5.43
N LYS A 92 30.59 -16.81 5.87
CA LYS A 92 32.04 -16.88 6.03
C LYS A 92 32.70 -16.94 4.66
#